data_AF-A0A1H7LZG5-F1
#
_entry.id   AF-A0A1H7LZG5-F1
#
_cell.length_a   1.000
_cell.length_b   1.000
_cell.length_c   1.000
_cell.angle_alpha   90.00
_cell.angle_beta   90.00
_cell.angle_gamma   90.00
#
_symmetry.space_group_name_H-M   'P 1'
#
loop_
_entity.id
_entity.type
_entity.pdbx_description
1 polymer ?
#
loop_
_entity_poly.entity_id
_entity_poly.type
_entity_poly.pdbx_seq_one_letter_code
_entity_poly.pdbx_strand_id
1 'polypeptide(L)' 'MISDERLDELRLSGELVRVVRDGLETNDIIGFVVAWDPEQVIIRRRNRRVVKLDRRYSYQLKKEPRVSPVEE' A
#
# COMPACT_ATOMS: atom_id res chain seq x y z
N MET A 1 -11.53 0.62 -0.06
CA MET A 1 -10.89 1.96 0.00
C MET A 1 -10.28 2.10 1.38
N ILE A 2 -9.00 2.44 1.50
CA ILE A 2 -8.32 2.57 2.80
C ILE A 2 -8.69 3.91 3.48
N SER A 3 -8.82 3.96 4.81
CA SER A 3 -9.15 5.19 5.56
C SER A 3 -7.93 6.10 5.78
N ASP A 4 -8.18 7.39 5.98
CA ASP A 4 -7.12 8.40 6.20
C ASP A 4 -6.36 8.13 7.49
N GLU A 5 -7.09 7.73 8.53
CA GLU A 5 -6.53 7.30 9.82
C GLU A 5 -5.53 6.15 9.64
N ARG A 6 -5.90 5.14 8.83
CA ARG A 6 -5.02 4.01 8.56
C ARG A 6 -3.78 4.43 7.77
N LEU A 7 -3.91 5.37 6.84
CA LEU A 7 -2.77 5.90 6.08
C LEU A 7 -1.84 6.72 6.98
N ASP A 8 -2.38 7.46 7.94
CA ASP A 8 -1.62 8.22 8.93
C ASP A 8 -0.86 7.29 9.89
N GLU A 9 -1.51 6.25 10.40
CA GLU A 9 -0.83 5.20 11.18
C GLU A 9 0.35 4.60 10.42
N LEU A 10 0.16 4.25 9.15
CA LEU A 10 1.20 3.67 8.30
C LEU A 10 2.37 4.64 8.06
N ARG A 11 2.06 5.93 7.93
CA ARG A 11 3.06 7.00 7.80
C ARG A 11 3.85 7.21 9.09
N LEU A 12 3.17 7.26 10.24
CA LEU A 12 3.79 7.44 11.55
C LEU A 12 4.64 6.22 11.96
N SER A 13 4.12 5.02 11.69
CA SER A 13 4.80 3.75 11.95
C SER A 13 6.00 3.53 11.02
N GLY A 14 5.97 4.10 9.80
CA GLY A 14 7.01 3.92 8.80
C GLY A 14 7.10 2.48 8.28
N GLU A 15 6.01 1.72 8.42
CA GLU A 15 5.96 0.32 8.04
C GLU A 15 5.88 0.13 6.52
N LEU A 16 6.40 -1.02 6.08
CA LEU A 16 6.31 -1.41 4.69
C LEU A 16 4.90 -1.92 4.41
N VAL A 17 4.26 -1.29 3.44
CA VAL A 17 2.95 -1.64 2.89
C VAL A 17 3.16 -2.32 1.54
N ARG A 18 2.39 -3.39 1.32
CA ARG A 18 2.20 -4.06 0.04
C ARG A 18 0.88 -3.60 -0.56
N VAL A 19 0.92 -3.16 -1.80
CA VAL A 19 -0.26 -2.75 -2.56
C VAL A 19 -0.49 -3.73 -3.70
N VAL A 20 -1.62 -4.44 -3.62
CA VAL A 20 -2.05 -5.44 -4.60
C VAL A 20 -2.93 -4.76 -5.64
N ARG A 21 -2.53 -4.79 -6.92
CA ARG A 21 -3.27 -4.15 -8.02
C ARG A 21 -4.18 -5.11 -8.79
N ASP A 22 -3.63 -6.24 -9.24
CA ASP A 22 -4.27 -7.13 -10.22
C ASP A 22 -4.29 -8.60 -9.76
N GLY A 23 -4.11 -8.86 -8.46
CA GLY A 23 -3.99 -10.22 -7.91
C GLY A 23 -2.69 -10.97 -8.29
N LEU A 24 -1.89 -10.43 -9.21
CA LEU A 24 -0.59 -10.95 -9.62
C LEU A 24 0.54 -10.45 -8.72
N GLU A 25 1.30 -11.38 -8.15
CA GLU A 25 2.44 -11.12 -7.23
C GLU A 25 3.53 -10.24 -7.83
N THR A 26 3.75 -10.37 -9.13
CA THR A 26 4.78 -9.58 -9.84
C THR A 26 4.44 -8.09 -9.88
N ASN A 27 3.15 -7.75 -9.77
CA ASN A 27 2.68 -6.36 -9.78
C ASN A 27 2.52 -5.77 -8.38
N ASP A 28 2.87 -6.53 -7.33
CA ASP A 28 2.80 -6.04 -5.95
C ASP A 28 3.79 -4.89 -5.72
N ILE A 29 3.28 -3.77 -5.22
CA ILE A 29 4.11 -2.64 -4.89
C ILE A 29 4.43 -2.65 -3.40
N ILE A 30 5.71 -2.72 -3.06
CA ILE A 30 6.17 -2.70 -1.68
C ILE A 30 6.89 -1.38 -1.39
N GLY A 31 6.45 -0.66 -0.37
CA GLY A 31 7.05 0.59 0.07
C GLY A 31 6.35 1.16 1.30
N PHE A 32 6.72 2.36 1.72
CA PHE A 32 6.09 3.04 2.86
C PHE A 32 5.27 4.23 2.38
N VAL A 33 4.21 4.55 3.12
CA VAL A 33 3.33 5.69 2.83
C VAL A 33 4.06 6.99 3.15
N VAL A 34 4.14 7.89 2.18
CA VAL A 34 4.79 9.19 2.34
C VAL A 34 3.87 10.38 2.13
N ALA A 35 2.71 10.18 1.53
CA ALA A 35 1.65 11.17 1.41
C ALA A 35 0.41 10.47 0.84
N TRP A 36 -0.75 11.08 0.98
CA TRP A 36 -1.96 10.66 0.31
C TRP A 36 -2.88 11.86 0.13
N ASP A 37 -3.79 11.69 -0.81
CA ASP A 37 -4.84 12.59 -1.21
C ASP A 37 -6.16 11.78 -1.17
N PRO A 38 -7.34 12.42 -1.30
CA PRO A 38 -8.62 11.71 -1.32
C PRO A 38 -8.71 10.63 -2.40
N GLU A 39 -7.99 10.79 -3.52
CA GLU A 39 -8.03 9.85 -4.65
C GLU A 39 -6.82 8.91 -4.70
N GLN A 40 -5.64 9.38 -4.27
CA GLN A 40 -4.38 8.70 -4.51
C GLN A 40 -3.52 8.59 -3.26
N VAL A 41 -2.71 7.53 -3.18
CA VAL A 41 -1.71 7.30 -2.14
C VAL A 41 -0.33 7.30 -2.78
N ILE A 42 0.59 8.01 -2.15
CA ILE A 42 1.98 8.11 -2.56
C ILE A 42 2.81 7.13 -1.72
N ILE A 43 3.38 6.14 -2.39
CA ILE A 43 4.22 5.11 -1.79
C ILE A 43 5.66 5.31 -2.24
N ARG A 44 6.59 5.39 -1.29
CA ARG A 44 8.03 5.40 -1.57
C ARG A 44 8.58 3.98 -1.47
N ARG A 45 9.14 3.50 -2.58
CA ARG A 45 9.79 2.19 -2.66
C ARG A 45 11.17 2.24 -2.01
N ARG A 46 11.68 1.07 -1.62
CA ARG A 46 13.06 0.90 -1.09
C ARG A 46 14.15 1.37 -2.08
N ASN A 47 13.89 1.29 -3.38
CA ASN A 47 14.75 1.84 -4.44
C ASN A 47 14.68 3.38 -4.55
N ARG A 48 14.14 4.07 -3.54
CA ARG A 48 13.91 5.53 -3.45
C ARG A 48 12.93 6.12 -4.47
N ARG A 49 12.47 5.33 -5.45
CA ARG A 49 11.42 5.72 -6.39
C ARG A 49 10.08 5.89 -5.68
N VAL A 50 9.35 6.93 -6.06
CA VAL A 50 8.02 7.24 -5.56
C VAL A 50 7.00 6.83 -6.62
N VAL A 51 5.91 6.21 -6.20
CA VAL A 51 4.81 5.83 -7.09
C VAL A 51 3.49 6.31 -6.52
N LYS A 52 2.62 6.78 -7.42
CA LYS A 52 1.24 7.14 -7.08
C LYS A 52 0.35 5.93 -7.36
N LEU A 53 -0.51 5.63 -6.41
CA LEU A 53 -1.41 4.49 -6.41
C LEU A 53 -2.82 4.99 -6.12
N ASP A 54 -3.81 4.34 -6.72
CA ASP A 54 -5.20 4.65 -6.44
C ASP A 54 -5.59 4.15 -5.05
N ARG A 55 -6.45 4.89 -4.35
CA ARG A 55 -6.90 4.54 -3.00
C ARG A 55 -7.86 3.34 -2.99
N ARG A 56 -8.33 2.92 -4.16
CA ARG A 56 -9.17 1.73 -4.35
C ARG A 56 -8.41 0.41 -4.29
N TYR A 57 -7.07 0.43 -4.44
CA TYR A 57 -6.27 -0.79 -4.34
C TYR A 57 -6.25 -1.36 -2.91
N SER A 58 -5.87 -2.64 -2.79
CA SER A 58 -5.74 -3.31 -1.50
C SER A 58 -4.37 -3.03 -0.89
N TYR A 59 -4.36 -2.36 0.25
CA TYR A 59 -3.17 -2.04 1.04
C TYR A 59 -3.07 -3.03 2.20
N GLN A 60 -1.96 -3.74 2.30
CA GLN A 60 -1.69 -4.70 3.37
C GLN A 60 -0.32 -4.42 3.98
N LEU A 61 -0.16 -4.63 5.29
CA LEU A 61 1.17 -4.55 5.89
C LEU A 61 2.03 -5.69 5.34
N LYS A 62 3.27 -5.38 4.95
CA LYS A 62 4.23 -6.39 4.49
C LYS A 62 4.54 -7.43 5.58
N LYS A 63 4.45 -7.00 6.85
CA LYS A 63 4.70 -7.84 8.01
C LYS A 63 3.59 -8.89 8.20
N GLU A 64 2.39 -8.59 7.74
CA GLU A 64 1.27 -9.53 7.76
C GLU A 64 1.37 -10.50 6.58
N PRO A 65 0.93 -11.77 6.74
CA PRO A 65 0.86 -12.72 5.64
C PRO A 65 -0.01 -12.15 4.52
N ARG A 66 0.37 -12.43 3.27
CA ARG A 66 -0.39 -11.98 2.09
C ARG A 66 -1.79 -12.58 2.17
N VAL A 67 -2.79 -11.73 2.33
CA VAL A 67 -4.19 -12.13 2.15
C VAL A 67 -4.49 -11.97 0.66
N SER A 68 -4.61 -13.08 -0.05
CA SER A 68 -5.08 -13.08 -1.43
C SER A 68 -6.53 -12.58 -1.47
N PRO A 69 -6.91 -11.67 -2.39
CA PRO A 69 -8.31 -11.22 -2.52
C PRO A 69 -9.27 -12.29 -3.08
N VAL A 70 -8.81 -13.54 -3.20
CA VAL A 70 -9.52 -14.71 -3.72
C VAL A 70 -9.24 -15.86 -2.77
N GLU A 71 -9.84 -15.83 -1.58
CA GLU A 71 -9.99 -16.99 -0.69
C GLU A 71 -11.11 -16.68 0.32
N GLU A 72 -12.34 -16.97 -0.08
CA GLU A 72 -13.39 -17.56 0.76
C GLU A 72 -13.75 -18.92 0.15
#